data_AF-A0A920S7V9-F1
#
_entry.id   AF-A0A920S7V9-F1
#
_cell.length_a   1.000
_cell.length_b   1.000
_cell.length_c   1.000
_cell.angle_alpha   90.00
_cell.angle_beta   90.00
_cell.angle_gamma   90.00
#
_symmetry.space_group_name_H-M   'P 1'
#
loop_
_entity.id
_entity.type
_entity.pdbx_description
1 polymer ?
#
loop_
_entity_poly.entity_id
_entity_poly.type
_entity_poly.pdbx_seq_one_letter_code
_entity_poly.pdbx_strand_id
1 'polypeptide(L)'
;MKWPPEYSHNFTPSRDQEYWSPELETMEPVDRDKHVLKKLQNQVKYVYQNSGFYQEFYKDTTVNPANISTWKSSPTTNSYQRRYSPRAGINPPYGRFLCVDPKDIFRVHGTSGTTGRPTVFGIGKADGKTHRRGPCPNTRGSRPTPDDTVMVASVFSLYVGSWGLWLGLNVWVRVVSHSVAGPGTTERPVEWASMVKPSALYGTPSYALYWLRLPARWALILNEISNSGLCFSPGNQGPACQRLEG
;
A
#
# COMPACT_ATOMS: atom_id res chain seq x y z
N MET A 1 11.11 -12.90 -16.93
CA MET A 1 10.25 -11.97 -16.16
C MET A 1 10.26 -10.61 -16.84
N LYS A 2 9.08 -10.03 -17.08
CA LYS A 2 8.94 -8.69 -17.67
C LYS A 2 9.35 -7.61 -16.64
N TRP A 3 10.08 -6.59 -17.10
CA TRP A 3 10.51 -5.45 -16.30
C TRP A 3 10.33 -4.14 -17.10
N PRO A 4 9.66 -3.11 -16.57
CA PRO A 4 8.93 -3.06 -15.30
C PRO A 4 7.84 -4.16 -15.18
N PRO A 5 7.43 -4.54 -13.96
CA PRO A 5 6.41 -5.56 -13.81
C PRO A 5 5.09 -5.07 -14.41
N GLU A 6 4.45 -5.94 -15.18
CA GLU A 6 3.11 -5.71 -15.71
C GLU A 6 2.18 -6.79 -15.19
N TYR A 7 0.99 -6.37 -14.79
CA TYR A 7 0.00 -7.24 -14.19
C TYR A 7 -1.30 -7.17 -14.99
N SER A 8 -1.95 -8.32 -15.16
CA SER A 8 -3.27 -8.36 -15.78
C SER A 8 -4.26 -7.58 -14.92
N HIS A 9 -5.01 -6.69 -15.57
CA HIS A 9 -6.11 -5.93 -14.97
C HIS A 9 -7.45 -6.65 -15.07
N ASN A 10 -7.47 -7.88 -15.60
CA ASN A 10 -8.70 -8.67 -15.82
C ASN A 10 -8.76 -9.94 -14.97
N PHE A 11 -7.78 -10.15 -14.08
CA PHE A 11 -7.78 -11.29 -13.17
C PHE A 11 -8.61 -11.01 -11.91
N THR A 12 -9.69 -11.78 -11.74
CA THR A 12 -10.45 -11.86 -10.48
C THR A 12 -10.32 -13.29 -9.96
N PRO A 13 -9.80 -13.52 -8.74
CA PRO A 13 -9.78 -14.86 -8.17
C PRO A 13 -11.20 -15.30 -7.82
N SER A 14 -11.42 -16.61 -7.82
CA SER A 14 -12.67 -17.17 -7.31
C SER A 14 -12.70 -17.14 -5.77
N ARG A 15 -13.90 -17.15 -5.18
CA ARG A 15 -14.10 -17.06 -3.72
C ARG A 15 -13.54 -18.27 -2.96
N ASP A 16 -13.55 -19.43 -3.61
CA ASP A 16 -13.03 -20.71 -3.13
C ASP A 16 -11.52 -20.88 -3.37
N GLN A 17 -10.88 -19.94 -4.08
CA GLN A 17 -9.45 -20.02 -4.37
C GLN A 17 -8.62 -19.61 -3.15
N GLU A 18 -7.86 -20.57 -2.60
CA GLU A 18 -7.03 -20.35 -1.41
C GLU A 18 -5.95 -19.26 -1.60
N TYR A 19 -5.33 -19.20 -2.78
CA TYR A 19 -4.21 -18.29 -3.09
C TYR A 19 -4.56 -17.30 -4.20
N TRP A 20 -4.22 -16.02 -4.07
CA TRP A 20 -4.53 -15.00 -5.10
C TRP A 20 -3.69 -15.22 -6.35
N SER A 21 -2.45 -15.63 -6.16
CA SER A 21 -1.54 -16.05 -7.21
C SER A 21 -0.85 -17.33 -6.76
N PRO A 22 -1.47 -18.51 -6.98
CA PRO A 22 -0.92 -19.80 -6.54
C PRO A 22 0.54 -19.96 -6.94
N GLU A 23 0.87 -19.64 -8.20
CA GLU A 23 2.25 -19.68 -8.71
C GLU A 23 3.26 -18.90 -7.86
N LEU A 24 2.87 -17.74 -7.29
CA LEU A 24 3.76 -16.90 -6.49
C LEU A 24 3.68 -17.19 -4.98
N GLU A 25 2.49 -17.51 -4.48
CA GLU A 25 2.20 -17.73 -3.06
C GLU A 25 2.62 -19.13 -2.59
N THR A 26 2.61 -20.12 -3.48
CA THR A 26 3.01 -21.51 -3.20
C THR A 26 4.33 -21.88 -3.87
N MET A 27 5.08 -20.89 -4.36
CA MET A 27 6.38 -21.11 -5.00
C MET A 27 7.36 -21.74 -3.99
N GLU A 28 8.09 -22.77 -4.42
CA GLU A 28 9.14 -23.37 -3.61
C GLU A 28 10.14 -22.30 -3.14
N PRO A 29 10.58 -22.32 -1.86
CA PRO A 29 11.43 -21.26 -1.31
C PRO A 29 12.68 -20.95 -2.14
N VAL A 30 13.29 -21.98 -2.73
CA VAL A 30 14.49 -21.85 -3.57
C VAL A 30 14.19 -21.09 -4.86
N ASP A 31 13.06 -21.35 -5.49
CA ASP A 31 12.68 -20.69 -6.74
C ASP A 31 12.13 -19.28 -6.49
N ARG A 32 11.44 -19.09 -5.37
CA ARG A 32 11.06 -17.75 -4.87
C ARG A 32 12.29 -16.88 -4.66
N ASP A 33 13.35 -17.41 -4.05
CA ASP A 33 14.56 -16.65 -3.78
C ASP A 33 15.28 -16.26 -5.09
N LYS A 34 15.32 -17.15 -6.09
CA LYS A 34 15.81 -16.82 -7.45
C LYS A 34 14.95 -15.73 -8.10
N HIS A 35 13.63 -15.84 -7.96
CA HIS A 35 12.67 -14.89 -8.51
C HIS A 35 12.84 -13.48 -7.89
N VAL A 36 12.97 -13.41 -6.56
CA VAL A 36 13.24 -12.17 -5.82
C VAL A 36 14.60 -11.57 -6.19
N LEU A 37 15.65 -12.40 -6.27
CA LEU A 37 16.98 -11.94 -6.68
C LEU A 37 16.95 -11.31 -8.08
N LYS A 38 16.25 -11.93 -9.04
CA LYS A 38 16.13 -11.38 -10.38
C LYS A 38 15.39 -10.03 -10.40
N LYS A 39 14.33 -9.89 -9.60
CA LYS A 39 13.62 -8.61 -9.41
C LYS A 39 14.52 -7.54 -8.82
N LEU A 40 15.28 -7.90 -7.78
CA LEU A 40 16.21 -7.00 -7.13
C LEU A 40 17.29 -6.50 -8.10
N GLN A 41 17.90 -7.39 -8.89
CA GLN A 41 18.88 -7.03 -9.90
C GLN A 41 18.32 -6.02 -10.92
N ASN A 42 17.10 -6.25 -11.42
CA ASN A 42 16.44 -5.33 -12.34
C ASN A 42 16.12 -3.98 -11.68
N GLN A 43 15.63 -3.99 -10.43
CA GLN A 43 15.34 -2.78 -9.67
C GLN A 43 16.60 -1.96 -9.41
N VAL A 44 17.69 -2.60 -9.01
CA VAL A 44 18.97 -1.92 -8.73
C VAL A 44 19.54 -1.31 -10.01
N LYS A 45 19.53 -2.08 -11.11
CA LYS A 45 19.93 -1.55 -12.43
C LYS A 45 19.10 -0.33 -12.81
N TYR A 46 17.78 -0.40 -12.65
CA TYR A 46 16.88 0.70 -12.96
C TYR A 46 17.16 1.94 -12.11
N VAL A 47 17.26 1.82 -10.79
CA VAL A 47 17.48 3.00 -9.93
C VAL A 47 18.88 3.58 -10.12
N TYR A 48 19.90 2.75 -10.36
CA TYR A 48 21.25 3.25 -10.63
C TYR A 48 21.31 4.04 -11.94
N GLN A 49 20.54 3.65 -12.96
CA GLN A 49 20.48 4.37 -14.24
C GLN A 49 19.67 5.67 -14.16
N ASN A 50 18.62 5.71 -13.33
CA ASN A 50 17.59 6.75 -13.40
C ASN A 50 17.54 7.70 -12.19
N SER A 51 18.22 7.37 -11.07
CA SER A 51 18.19 8.20 -9.86
C SER A 51 19.59 8.66 -9.46
N GLY A 52 19.76 9.99 -9.43
CA GLY A 52 20.99 10.61 -8.95
C GLY A 52 21.32 10.24 -7.50
N PHE A 53 20.31 9.97 -6.66
CA PHE A 53 20.53 9.46 -5.31
C PHE A 53 21.24 8.10 -5.33
N TYR A 54 20.71 7.15 -6.09
CA TYR A 54 21.28 5.80 -6.12
C TYR A 54 22.64 5.76 -6.79
N GLN A 55 22.89 6.63 -7.78
CA GLN A 55 24.22 6.79 -8.37
C GLN A 55 25.28 7.19 -7.35
N GLU A 56 24.96 8.12 -6.43
CA GLU A 56 25.87 8.53 -5.36
C GLU A 56 25.95 7.52 -4.23
N PHE A 57 24.79 6.99 -3.81
CA PHE A 57 24.74 5.94 -2.79
C PHE A 57 25.65 4.77 -3.14
N TYR A 58 25.61 4.28 -4.38
CA TYR A 58 26.45 3.15 -4.77
C TYR A 58 27.93 3.51 -4.94
N LYS A 59 28.30 4.78 -5.19
CA LYS A 59 29.71 5.22 -5.19
C LYS A 59 30.33 5.11 -3.80
N ASP A 60 29.54 5.36 -2.76
CA ASP A 60 29.98 5.33 -1.36
C ASP A 60 29.92 3.91 -0.74
N THR A 61 29.46 2.91 -1.51
CA THR A 61 29.34 1.52 -1.04
C THR A 61 30.34 0.61 -1.74
N THR A 62 30.72 -0.48 -1.08
CA THR A 62 31.51 -1.57 -1.69
C THR A 62 30.68 -2.47 -2.60
N VAL A 63 29.38 -2.23 -2.73
CA VAL A 63 28.45 -3.08 -3.47
C VAL A 63 28.35 -2.60 -4.91
N ASN A 64 28.72 -3.48 -5.84
CA ASN A 64 28.58 -3.20 -7.27
C ASN A 64 27.13 -3.42 -7.72
N PRO A 65 26.40 -2.39 -8.18
CA PRO A 65 25.01 -2.51 -8.61
C PRO A 65 24.83 -3.42 -9.84
N ALA A 66 25.89 -3.67 -10.61
CA ALA A 66 25.86 -4.60 -11.75
C ALA A 66 26.01 -6.08 -11.34
N ASN A 67 26.52 -6.37 -10.13
CA ASN A 67 26.86 -7.73 -9.70
C ASN A 67 26.28 -8.06 -8.32
N ILE A 68 24.96 -8.07 -8.23
CA ILE A 68 24.25 -8.52 -7.03
C ILE A 68 24.01 -10.02 -7.12
N SER A 69 24.76 -10.79 -6.35
CA SER A 69 24.67 -12.25 -6.29
C SER A 69 23.70 -12.77 -5.22
N THR A 70 23.35 -11.96 -4.22
CA THR A 70 22.44 -12.34 -3.14
C THR A 70 21.63 -11.15 -2.66
N TRP A 71 20.38 -11.39 -2.23
CA TRP A 71 19.55 -10.33 -1.65
C TRP A 71 20.11 -9.83 -0.31
N LYS A 72 20.84 -10.69 0.42
CA LYS A 72 21.43 -10.39 1.74
C LYS A 72 22.56 -9.35 1.70
N SER A 73 23.18 -9.12 0.54
CA SER A 73 24.29 -8.17 0.39
C SER A 73 23.84 -6.75 0.09
N SER A 74 22.53 -6.49 0.04
CA SER A 74 22.01 -5.16 -0.27
C SER A 74 22.25 -4.19 0.88
N PRO A 75 22.99 -3.08 0.67
CA PRO A 75 23.27 -2.12 1.72
C PRO A 75 21.98 -1.38 2.10
N THR A 76 21.79 -1.12 3.40
CA THR A 76 20.61 -0.39 3.88
C THR A 76 20.75 1.10 3.59
N THR A 77 19.69 1.71 3.06
CA THR A 77 19.72 3.12 2.63
C THR A 77 19.36 4.09 3.74
N ASN A 78 18.94 3.63 4.92
CA ASN A 78 18.33 4.46 5.98
C ASN A 78 19.22 5.63 6.46
N SER A 79 20.54 5.45 6.54
CA SER A 79 21.48 6.52 6.91
C SER A 79 21.69 7.55 5.80
N TYR A 80 21.66 7.11 4.53
CA TYR A 80 21.86 7.94 3.34
C TYR A 80 20.58 8.67 2.90
N GLN A 81 19.41 8.07 3.11
CA GLN A 81 18.12 8.63 2.74
C GLN A 81 17.91 10.02 3.35
N ARG A 82 18.36 10.27 4.58
CA ARG A 82 18.20 11.58 5.22
C ARG A 82 18.90 12.70 4.45
N ARG A 83 20.11 12.47 3.94
CA ARG A 83 20.91 13.49 3.22
C ARG A 83 20.28 13.91 1.91
N TYR A 84 19.68 12.98 1.19
CA TYR A 84 19.20 13.22 -0.17
C TYR A 84 17.68 13.29 -0.28
N SER A 85 16.98 13.07 0.83
CA SER A 85 15.51 13.17 0.92
C SER A 85 15.02 14.51 0.38
N PRO A 86 13.79 14.56 -0.18
CA PRO A 86 13.14 15.84 -0.47
C PRO A 86 13.11 16.79 0.74
N ARG A 87 13.07 16.23 1.96
CA ARG A 87 13.13 17.00 3.21
C ARG A 87 14.43 17.79 3.37
N ALA A 88 15.55 17.29 2.84
CA ALA A 88 16.83 17.98 2.85
C ALA A 88 16.86 19.21 1.91
N GLY A 89 15.80 19.45 1.13
CA GLY A 89 15.71 20.58 0.19
C GLY A 89 16.50 20.39 -1.11
N ILE A 90 17.06 19.21 -1.32
CA ILE A 90 17.84 18.88 -2.52
C ILE A 90 16.86 18.40 -3.61
N ASN A 91 16.87 19.07 -4.77
CA ASN A 91 16.05 18.73 -5.96
C ASN A 91 14.53 18.64 -5.67
N PRO A 92 13.89 19.71 -5.17
CA PRO A 92 12.45 19.74 -4.95
C PRO A 92 11.68 19.61 -6.29
N PRO A 93 10.45 19.06 -6.28
CA PRO A 93 9.69 18.64 -5.10
C PRO A 93 9.93 17.18 -4.68
N TYR A 94 10.40 16.30 -5.57
CA TYR A 94 10.45 14.85 -5.35
C TYR A 94 11.82 14.31 -4.90
N GLY A 95 12.82 15.17 -4.74
CA GLY A 95 14.18 14.79 -4.38
C GLY A 95 14.92 14.13 -5.54
N ARG A 96 16.09 13.54 -5.25
CA ARG A 96 16.91 12.83 -6.26
C ARG A 96 16.53 11.36 -6.44
N PHE A 97 15.47 10.92 -5.77
CA PHE A 97 14.94 9.53 -5.84
C PHE A 97 14.02 9.30 -7.03
N LEU A 98 13.40 10.37 -7.56
CA LEU A 98 12.47 10.24 -8.67
C LEU A 98 13.20 9.70 -9.89
N CYS A 99 12.77 8.53 -10.35
CA CYS A 99 13.34 7.86 -11.53
C CYS A 99 12.56 8.14 -12.81
N VAL A 100 11.29 8.54 -12.69
CA VAL A 100 10.39 8.77 -13.82
C VAL A 100 10.36 10.25 -14.20
N ASP A 101 10.02 10.55 -15.45
CA ASP A 101 9.76 11.92 -15.88
C ASP A 101 8.56 12.50 -15.09
N PRO A 102 8.63 13.73 -14.56
CA PRO A 102 7.51 14.37 -13.87
C PRO A 102 6.18 14.33 -14.63
N LYS A 103 6.17 14.29 -15.97
CA LYS A 103 4.94 14.16 -16.78
C LYS A 103 4.22 12.81 -16.63
N ASP A 104 4.95 11.79 -16.15
CA ASP A 104 4.44 10.45 -15.92
C ASP A 104 3.91 10.27 -14.50
N ILE A 105 4.04 11.29 -13.64
CA ILE A 105 3.44 11.31 -12.31
C ILE A 105 1.93 11.50 -12.48
N PHE A 106 1.13 10.55 -11.99
CA PHE A 106 -0.33 10.69 -11.97
C PHE A 106 -0.83 11.24 -10.64
N ARG A 107 -0.01 11.15 -9.58
CA ARG A 107 -0.44 11.52 -8.24
C ARG A 107 0.68 11.97 -7.33
N VAL A 108 0.37 12.97 -6.50
CA VAL A 108 1.27 13.52 -5.50
C VAL A 108 0.72 13.23 -4.11
N HIS A 109 1.54 12.57 -3.29
CA HIS A 109 1.28 12.30 -1.89
C HIS A 109 2.36 12.96 -1.02
N GLY A 110 2.19 12.90 0.29
CA GLY A 110 3.22 13.43 1.19
C GLY A 110 2.99 13.09 2.65
N THR A 111 3.94 13.54 3.47
CA THR A 111 3.84 13.47 4.92
C THR A 111 3.37 14.81 5.48
N SER A 112 2.60 14.82 6.57
CA SER A 112 2.05 16.05 7.18
C SER A 112 3.10 17.05 7.70
N GLY A 113 4.37 16.65 7.86
CA GLY A 113 5.47 17.58 8.14
C GLY A 113 5.38 18.26 9.51
N THR A 114 4.97 17.54 10.56
CA THR A 114 4.67 18.14 11.88
C THR A 114 5.89 18.69 12.63
N THR A 115 7.13 18.40 12.21
CA THR A 115 8.36 18.91 12.84
C THR A 115 9.41 19.41 11.84
N GLY A 116 9.09 19.47 10.54
CA GLY A 116 10.05 19.89 9.51
C GLY A 116 9.47 19.85 8.09
N ARG A 117 10.32 20.02 7.08
CA ARG A 117 9.87 20.00 5.67
C ARG A 117 9.20 18.65 5.34
N PRO A 118 8.00 18.65 4.74
CA PRO A 118 7.31 17.43 4.38
C PRO A 118 8.07 16.68 3.27
N THR A 119 7.98 15.35 3.27
CA THR A 119 8.39 14.57 2.09
C THR A 119 7.25 14.57 1.09
N VAL A 120 7.56 14.86 -0.17
CA VAL A 120 6.62 14.72 -1.29
C VAL A 120 6.93 13.42 -2.03
N PHE A 121 5.88 12.67 -2.37
CA PHE A 121 5.96 11.43 -3.14
C PHE A 121 5.26 11.65 -4.48
N GLY A 122 5.97 11.46 -5.59
CA GLY A 122 5.40 11.42 -6.93
C GLY A 122 5.20 9.96 -7.34
N ILE A 123 3.95 9.55 -7.57
CA ILE A 123 3.64 8.18 -7.99
C ILE A 123 3.43 8.16 -9.50
N GLY A 124 4.20 7.34 -10.21
CA GLY A 124 4.13 7.20 -11.66
C GLY A 124 2.88 6.44 -12.12
N LYS A 125 2.40 6.71 -13.34
CA LYS A 125 1.24 6.03 -13.96
C LYS A 125 1.40 4.50 -13.95
N ALA A 126 2.61 4.01 -14.21
CA ALA A 126 2.93 2.58 -14.21
C ALA A 126 2.83 1.96 -12.80
N ASP A 127 3.32 2.67 -11.77
CA ASP A 127 3.19 2.24 -10.38
C ASP A 127 1.73 2.21 -9.95
N GLY A 128 0.94 3.22 -10.35
CA GLY A 128 -0.50 3.26 -10.12
C GLY A 128 -1.23 2.05 -10.70
N LYS A 129 -0.88 1.65 -11.94
CA LYS A 129 -1.41 0.43 -12.56
C LYS A 129 -0.99 -0.83 -11.81
N THR A 130 0.24 -0.90 -11.33
CA THR A 130 0.73 -2.04 -10.54
C THR A 130 -0.06 -2.22 -9.24
N HIS A 131 -0.42 -1.12 -8.56
CA HIS A 131 -1.24 -1.17 -7.35
C HIS A 131 -2.69 -1.65 -7.61
N ARG A 132 -3.18 -1.59 -8.85
CA ARG A 132 -4.51 -2.10 -9.24
C ARG A 132 -4.64 -3.63 -9.19
N ARG A 133 -3.55 -4.37 -9.02
CA ARG A 133 -3.57 -5.83 -8.78
C ARG A 133 -4.24 -6.19 -7.45
N GLY A 134 -4.52 -5.20 -6.60
CA GLY A 134 -5.19 -5.37 -5.31
C GLY A 134 -4.21 -5.29 -4.14
N PRO A 135 -4.56 -4.60 -3.04
CA PRO A 135 -3.75 -4.50 -1.82
C PRO A 135 -3.83 -5.75 -0.93
N CYS A 136 -4.73 -6.70 -1.22
CA CYS A 136 -5.08 -7.83 -0.35
C CYS A 136 -4.59 -9.24 -0.79
N PRO A 137 -3.41 -9.45 -1.42
CA PRO A 137 -2.87 -10.80 -1.53
C PRO A 137 -2.58 -11.45 -0.16
N ASN A 138 -2.19 -10.63 0.82
CA ASN A 138 -1.51 -11.08 2.04
C ASN A 138 -2.42 -11.61 3.16
N THR A 139 -3.73 -11.73 2.93
CA THR A 139 -4.69 -11.96 4.03
C THR A 139 -5.52 -13.19 3.74
N ARG A 140 -5.04 -14.34 4.23
CA ARG A 140 -5.81 -15.57 4.33
C ARG A 140 -7.06 -15.25 5.18
N GLY A 141 -8.25 -15.31 4.58
CA GLY A 141 -9.53 -15.17 5.29
C GLY A 141 -10.32 -13.86 5.14
N SER A 142 -9.81 -12.83 4.45
CA SER A 142 -10.57 -11.60 4.18
C SER A 142 -10.21 -11.03 2.81
N ARG A 143 -10.75 -11.66 1.76
CA ARG A 143 -10.60 -11.23 0.37
C ARG A 143 -11.94 -10.72 -0.14
N PRO A 144 -12.11 -9.40 -0.29
CA PRO A 144 -13.30 -8.83 -0.90
C PRO A 144 -13.46 -9.34 -2.33
N THR A 145 -14.66 -9.81 -2.65
CA THR A 145 -15.11 -10.22 -3.98
C THR A 145 -15.91 -9.09 -4.64
N PRO A 146 -16.24 -9.16 -5.95
CA PRO A 146 -17.09 -8.16 -6.59
C PRO A 146 -18.49 -8.01 -5.96
N ASP A 147 -18.94 -9.03 -5.23
CA ASP A 147 -20.21 -9.00 -4.49
C ASP A 147 -20.12 -8.24 -3.16
N ASP A 148 -18.90 -7.99 -2.68
CA ASP A 148 -18.65 -7.30 -1.42
C ASP A 148 -18.78 -5.79 -1.55
N THR A 149 -19.04 -5.15 -0.41
CA THR A 149 -18.97 -3.69 -0.28
C THR A 149 -18.00 -3.34 0.83
N VAL A 150 -16.92 -2.65 0.48
CA VAL A 150 -15.85 -2.27 1.41
C VAL A 150 -15.96 -0.80 1.75
N MET A 151 -16.08 -0.49 3.05
CA MET A 151 -16.05 0.87 3.53
C MET A 151 -14.63 1.27 3.91
N VAL A 152 -14.08 2.28 3.24
CA VAL A 152 -12.78 2.88 3.56
C VAL A 152 -13.02 4.09 4.45
N ALA A 153 -12.98 3.87 5.76
CA ALA A 153 -13.11 4.89 6.78
C ALA A 153 -11.72 5.34 7.26
N SER A 154 -11.03 6.09 6.41
CA SER A 154 -9.71 6.65 6.69
C SER A 154 -9.54 8.01 6.02
N VAL A 155 -8.55 8.81 6.43
CA VAL A 155 -8.29 10.13 5.85
C VAL A 155 -7.91 9.98 4.37
N PHE A 156 -8.68 10.60 3.48
CA PHE A 156 -8.31 10.76 2.06
C PHE A 156 -7.62 12.11 1.88
N SER A 157 -6.30 12.12 2.06
CA SER A 157 -5.47 13.34 1.94
C SER A 157 -4.08 12.95 1.41
N LEU A 158 -3.01 13.62 1.87
CA LEU A 158 -1.63 13.33 1.48
C LEU A 158 -1.17 11.91 1.86
N TYR A 159 -1.79 11.30 2.87
CA TYR A 159 -1.47 9.96 3.33
C TYR A 159 -1.83 8.89 2.30
N VAL A 160 -0.86 8.03 1.96
CA VAL A 160 -0.98 7.04 0.86
C VAL A 160 -1.92 5.87 1.20
N GLY A 161 -2.09 5.51 2.48
CA GLY A 161 -2.74 4.24 2.85
C GLY A 161 -4.17 4.08 2.33
N SER A 162 -5.04 5.07 2.57
CA SER A 162 -6.44 5.05 2.09
C SER A 162 -6.53 4.98 0.56
N TRP A 163 -5.66 5.73 -0.13
CA TRP A 163 -5.58 5.74 -1.58
C TRP A 163 -5.04 4.44 -2.16
N GLY A 164 -4.06 3.82 -1.52
CA GLY A 164 -3.50 2.55 -1.94
C GLY A 164 -4.55 1.44 -1.89
N LEU A 165 -5.33 1.38 -0.81
CA LEU A 165 -6.42 0.44 -0.71
C LEU A 165 -7.50 0.71 -1.78
N TRP A 166 -7.92 1.98 -1.89
CA TRP A 166 -8.93 2.38 -2.87
C TRP A 166 -8.50 2.04 -4.30
N LEU A 167 -7.25 2.33 -4.69
CA LEU A 167 -6.74 2.06 -6.04
C LEU A 167 -6.72 0.59 -6.43
N GLY A 168 -6.56 -0.33 -5.46
CA GLY A 168 -6.56 -1.74 -5.77
C GLY A 168 -7.89 -2.45 -5.55
N LEU A 169 -8.84 -1.85 -4.82
CA LEU A 169 -10.19 -2.41 -4.64
C LEU A 169 -11.21 -1.85 -5.63
N ASN A 170 -11.13 -0.57 -5.99
CA ASN A 170 -12.18 0.13 -6.75
C ASN A 170 -12.43 -0.40 -8.16
N VAL A 171 -11.49 -1.17 -8.69
CA VAL A 171 -11.56 -1.83 -10.00
C VAL A 171 -12.39 -3.12 -9.95
N TRP A 172 -12.63 -3.69 -8.77
CA TRP A 172 -13.26 -5.01 -8.61
C TRP A 172 -14.45 -5.00 -7.66
N VAL A 173 -14.44 -4.15 -6.64
CA VAL A 173 -15.35 -4.20 -5.49
C VAL A 173 -16.06 -2.86 -5.31
N ARG A 174 -17.29 -2.89 -4.79
CA ARG A 174 -18.00 -1.67 -4.40
C ARG A 174 -17.28 -1.02 -3.22
N VAL A 175 -16.77 0.19 -3.39
CA VAL A 175 -16.03 0.91 -2.34
C VAL A 175 -16.80 2.14 -1.88
N VAL A 176 -17.13 2.17 -0.58
CA VAL A 176 -17.66 3.36 0.10
C VAL A 176 -16.48 4.13 0.68
N SER A 177 -16.11 5.25 0.06
CA SER A 177 -15.03 6.11 0.55
C SER A 177 -15.57 7.16 1.50
N HIS A 178 -15.27 7.03 2.79
CA HIS A 178 -15.61 8.06 3.78
C HIS A 178 -14.34 8.60 4.44
N SER A 179 -14.02 9.86 4.16
CA SER A 179 -12.91 10.52 4.83
C SER A 179 -13.27 10.81 6.28
N VAL A 180 -12.39 10.42 7.21
CA VAL A 180 -12.55 10.65 8.65
C VAL A 180 -11.36 11.47 9.12
N ALA A 181 -11.55 12.77 9.21
CA ALA A 181 -10.51 13.73 9.53
C ALA A 181 -11.01 14.71 10.60
N GLY A 182 -10.54 14.55 11.82
CA GLY A 182 -10.83 15.45 12.94
C GLY A 182 -12.02 15.04 13.82
N PRO A 183 -12.24 15.75 14.94
CA PRO A 183 -13.30 15.47 15.89
C PRO A 183 -14.71 15.59 15.27
N GLY A 184 -15.66 14.77 15.71
CA GLY A 184 -17.07 14.85 15.28
C GLY A 184 -17.33 14.39 13.83
N THR A 185 -16.38 13.69 13.22
CA THR A 185 -16.52 13.16 11.85
C THR A 185 -16.93 11.70 11.80
N THR A 186 -17.33 11.09 12.93
CA THR A 186 -17.54 9.64 13.04
C THR A 186 -19.01 9.25 12.87
N GLU A 187 -19.94 10.07 13.34
CA GLU A 187 -21.38 9.78 13.35
C GLU A 187 -21.92 9.53 11.93
N ARG A 188 -21.46 10.31 10.96
CA ARG A 188 -21.81 10.17 9.54
C ARG A 188 -21.31 8.87 8.93
N PRO A 189 -20.02 8.49 9.04
CA PRO A 189 -19.55 7.18 8.64
C PRO A 189 -20.39 6.03 9.19
N VAL A 190 -20.77 6.06 10.48
CA VAL A 190 -21.56 4.96 11.04
C VAL A 190 -22.99 4.95 10.51
N GLU A 191 -23.60 6.11 10.28
CA GLU A 191 -24.90 6.23 9.61
C GLU A 191 -24.85 5.67 8.17
N TRP A 192 -23.77 5.93 7.43
CA TRP A 192 -23.54 5.31 6.13
C TRP A 192 -23.36 3.80 6.22
N ALA A 193 -22.66 3.32 7.23
CA ALA A 193 -22.50 1.89 7.46
C ALA A 193 -23.84 1.19 7.76
N SER A 194 -24.77 1.85 8.46
CA SER A 194 -26.10 1.28 8.73
C SER A 194 -26.97 1.19 7.46
N MET A 195 -26.84 2.15 6.55
CA MET A 195 -27.58 2.18 5.28
C MET A 195 -26.99 1.23 4.24
N VAL A 196 -25.66 1.26 4.07
CA VAL A 196 -24.98 0.53 3.00
C VAL A 196 -24.62 -0.90 3.42
N LYS A 197 -24.51 -1.18 4.73
CA LYS A 197 -24.18 -2.49 5.30
C LYS A 197 -22.93 -3.10 4.65
N PRO A 198 -21.75 -2.46 4.77
CA PRO A 198 -20.54 -2.96 4.15
C PRO A 198 -20.15 -4.32 4.73
N SER A 199 -19.59 -5.19 3.91
CA SER A 199 -19.06 -6.49 4.34
C SER A 199 -17.63 -6.39 4.88
N ALA A 200 -16.93 -5.28 4.65
CA ALA A 200 -15.65 -5.01 5.29
C ALA A 200 -15.44 -3.52 5.60
N LEU A 201 -14.68 -3.24 6.66
CA LEU A 201 -14.26 -1.91 7.04
C LEU A 201 -12.73 -1.80 7.00
N TYR A 202 -12.25 -0.73 6.37
CA TYR A 202 -10.85 -0.33 6.41
C TYR A 202 -10.66 0.93 7.25
N GLY A 203 -9.73 0.85 8.19
CA GLY A 203 -9.37 1.97 9.06
C GLY A 203 -8.15 1.66 9.93
N THR A 204 -7.82 2.55 10.85
CA THR A 204 -6.83 2.26 11.89
C THR A 204 -7.48 1.44 13.01
N PRO A 205 -6.74 0.55 13.69
CA PRO A 205 -7.27 -0.18 14.84
C PRO A 205 -7.87 0.73 15.92
N SER A 206 -7.23 1.87 16.19
CA SER A 206 -7.73 2.88 17.12
C SER A 206 -9.09 3.46 16.73
N TYR A 207 -9.37 3.60 15.43
CA TYR A 207 -10.64 4.11 14.93
C TYR A 207 -11.75 3.06 15.05
N ALA A 208 -11.46 1.79 14.77
CA ALA A 208 -12.39 0.70 15.02
C ALA A 208 -12.73 0.57 16.52
N LEU A 209 -11.73 0.67 17.40
CA LEU A 209 -11.97 0.69 18.85
C LEU A 209 -12.79 1.90 19.30
N TYR A 210 -12.65 3.04 18.62
CA TYR A 210 -13.47 4.21 18.89
C TYR A 210 -14.96 3.96 18.55
N TRP A 211 -15.26 3.24 17.46
CA TRP A 211 -16.63 2.85 17.12
C TRP A 211 -17.27 1.97 18.21
N LEU A 212 -16.50 1.09 18.85
CA LEU A 212 -17.00 0.27 19.97
C LEU A 212 -17.36 1.10 21.22
N ARG A 213 -16.83 2.33 21.35
CA ARG A 213 -17.13 3.25 22.46
C ARG A 213 -18.34 4.15 22.19
N LEU A 214 -18.88 4.13 20.97
CA LEU A 214 -20.11 4.86 20.61
C LEU A 214 -21.35 4.17 21.23
N PRO A 215 -22.53 4.84 21.25
CA PRO A 215 -23.76 4.23 21.75
C PRO A 215 -24.01 2.82 21.19
N ALA A 216 -24.58 1.92 22.01
CA ALA A 216 -24.65 0.47 21.75
C ALA A 216 -25.13 0.07 20.34
N ARG A 217 -26.09 0.81 19.76
CA ARG A 217 -26.59 0.59 18.40
C ARG A 217 -25.49 0.63 17.32
N TRP A 218 -24.43 1.40 17.54
CA TRP A 218 -23.33 1.60 16.60
C TRP A 218 -22.25 0.53 16.77
N ALA A 219 -22.03 0.05 17.99
CA ALA A 219 -21.13 -1.07 18.27
C ALA A 219 -21.64 -2.37 17.61
N LEU A 220 -22.96 -2.57 17.53
CA LEU A 220 -23.57 -3.70 16.82
C LEU A 220 -23.21 -3.73 15.33
N ILE A 221 -23.23 -2.57 14.66
CA ILE A 221 -22.85 -2.48 13.24
C ILE A 221 -21.40 -2.89 13.03
N LEU A 222 -20.49 -2.47 13.93
CA LEU A 222 -19.10 -2.89 13.83
C LEU A 222 -18.95 -4.40 14.04
N ASN A 223 -19.71 -5.01 14.96
CA ASN A 223 -19.71 -6.46 15.17
C ASN A 223 -20.24 -7.22 13.94
N GLU A 224 -21.28 -6.71 13.27
CA GLU A 224 -21.78 -7.30 12.02
C GLU A 224 -20.71 -7.25 10.91
N ILE A 225 -19.99 -6.13 10.81
CA ILE A 225 -18.89 -5.96 9.85
C ILE A 225 -17.69 -6.84 10.23
N SER A 226 -17.35 -6.97 11.52
CA SER A 226 -16.17 -7.72 11.99
C SER A 226 -16.27 -9.21 11.68
N ASN A 227 -17.48 -9.76 11.75
CA ASN A 227 -17.77 -11.15 11.37
C ASN A 227 -17.59 -11.39 9.86
N SER A 228 -17.66 -10.31 9.06
CA SER A 228 -17.57 -10.34 7.60
C SER A 228 -16.14 -10.06 7.09
N GLY A 229 -15.36 -9.24 7.81
CA GLY A 229 -13.92 -9.05 7.62
C GLY A 229 -13.44 -7.63 7.96
N LEU A 230 -12.31 -7.49 8.66
CA LEU A 230 -11.71 -6.18 8.97
C LEU A 230 -10.37 -6.01 8.27
N CYS A 231 -10.16 -4.85 7.66
CA CYS A 231 -8.90 -4.47 7.03
C CYS A 231 -8.20 -3.37 7.82
N PHE A 232 -7.16 -3.71 8.57
CA PHE A 232 -6.40 -2.74 9.32
C PHE A 232 -5.20 -2.25 8.51
N SER A 233 -4.88 -0.97 8.65
CA SER A 233 -3.57 -0.44 8.23
C SER A 233 -2.64 -0.42 9.43
N PRO A 234 -1.77 -1.43 9.65
CA PRO A 234 -0.65 -1.28 10.55
C PRO A 234 0.30 -0.23 9.95
N GLY A 235 0.58 0.83 10.70
CA GLY A 235 1.59 1.80 10.32
C GLY A 235 2.90 1.09 9.93
N ASN A 236 3.46 1.48 8.78
CA ASN A 236 4.71 0.97 8.18
C ASN A 236 4.75 -0.47 7.62
N GLN A 237 3.72 -1.33 7.76
CA GLN A 237 3.80 -2.72 7.25
C GLN A 237 2.84 -3.07 6.09
N GLY A 238 2.17 -2.08 5.51
CA GLY A 238 1.15 -2.31 4.48
C GLY A 238 -0.17 -2.79 5.09
N PRO A 239 -1.30 -2.77 4.35
CA PRO A 239 -2.60 -3.17 4.90
C PRO A 239 -2.62 -4.66 5.26
N ALA A 240 -3.06 -4.97 6.47
CA ALA A 240 -3.30 -6.32 6.96
C ALA A 240 -4.79 -6.47 7.30
N CYS A 241 -5.48 -7.28 6.52
CA CYS A 241 -6.86 -7.69 6.77
C CYS A 241 -6.90 -8.97 7.59
N GLN A 242 -7.71 -8.96 8.63
CA GLN A 242 -7.95 -10.10 9.50
C GLN A 242 -9.45 -10.21 9.74
N ARG A 243 -9.98 -11.41 9.60
CA ARG A 243 -11.32 -11.72 10.09
C ARG A 243 -11.20 -11.91 11.60
N LEU A 244 -12.00 -11.19 12.39
CA LEU A 244 -12.10 -11.49 13.80
C LEU A 244 -13.00 -12.72 13.90
N GLU A 245 -12.39 -13.89 14.13
CA GLU A 245 -13.14 -15.07 14.55
C GLU A 245 -13.57 -14.82 15.99
N GLY A 246 -14.88 -14.86 16.23
CA GLY A 246 -15.52 -14.61 17.53
C GLY A 246 -15.36 -15.75 18.51
#